data_AF-A0A0L7M089-F1
#
_entry.id   AF-A0A0L7M089-F1
#
_cell.length_a   1.000
_cell.length_b   1.000
_cell.length_c   1.000
_cell.angle_alpha   90.00
_cell.angle_beta   90.00
_cell.angle_gamma   90.00
#
_symmetry.space_group_name_H-M   'P 1'
#
loop_
_entity.id
_entity.type
_entity.pdbx_description
1 polymer ?
#
loop_
_entity_poly.entity_id
_entity_poly.type
_entity_poly.pdbx_seq_one_letter_code
_entity_poly.pdbx_strand_id
1 'polypeptide(L)'
;FSQYYKHSDKTHDLITFLLNEFIRKLQKYIDLSKFIRNNEWCNDFLKTKELIKVLESIFINLIKISFENCSNIENSIFLFDTFYKVSVTDNVKSFMKKKVNDIWYDFIEYVESYSKYFNNFLDNPTLYFSYHIRYEYHSSCIMVAKNISIKLYRVFEKLNKLFYLPRCKPQEIAYEKYYDVQNSLNIYIKQINNIWINEVKTIASKKNNSLVNTLLG
;
A
#
# COMPACT_ATOMS: atom_id res chain seq x y z
N PHE A 1 -72.30 -43.82 -9.69
CA PHE A 1 -71.48 -44.06 -10.90
C PHE A 1 -70.47 -42.94 -11.22
N SER A 2 -70.83 -41.66 -11.14
CA SER A 2 -69.91 -40.53 -11.42
C SER A 2 -68.70 -40.38 -10.46
N GLN A 3 -68.84 -40.68 -9.17
CA GLN A 3 -67.73 -40.56 -8.19
C GLN A 3 -66.61 -41.57 -8.39
N TYR A 4 -66.89 -42.77 -8.92
CA TYR A 4 -65.88 -43.81 -9.15
C TYR A 4 -64.94 -43.47 -10.32
N TYR A 5 -65.46 -42.86 -11.39
CA TYR A 5 -64.65 -42.36 -12.51
C TYR A 5 -63.74 -41.19 -12.07
N LYS A 6 -64.26 -40.26 -11.27
CA LYS A 6 -63.49 -39.11 -10.76
C LYS A 6 -62.33 -39.51 -9.83
N HIS A 7 -62.46 -40.62 -9.11
CA HIS A 7 -61.38 -41.17 -8.29
C HIS A 7 -60.37 -41.96 -9.12
N SER A 8 -60.82 -42.69 -10.14
CA SER A 8 -59.97 -43.37 -11.13
C SER A 8 -59.03 -42.40 -11.84
N ASP A 9 -59.55 -41.26 -12.31
CA ASP A 9 -58.77 -40.23 -13.00
C ASP A 9 -57.70 -39.63 -12.08
N LYS A 10 -58.05 -39.33 -10.83
CA LYS A 10 -57.09 -38.82 -9.83
C LYS A 10 -55.99 -39.83 -9.49
N THR A 11 -56.31 -41.11 -9.39
CA THR A 11 -55.30 -42.16 -9.20
C THR A 11 -54.41 -42.31 -10.43
N HIS A 12 -54.97 -42.20 -11.64
CA HIS A 12 -54.21 -42.23 -12.88
C HIS A 12 -53.25 -41.04 -13.00
N ASP A 13 -53.72 -39.84 -12.66
CA ASP A 13 -52.90 -38.61 -12.63
C ASP A 13 -51.76 -38.72 -11.61
N LEU A 14 -52.04 -39.25 -10.42
CA LEU A 14 -51.02 -39.44 -9.38
C LEU A 14 -49.96 -40.45 -9.81
N ILE A 15 -50.37 -41.57 -10.42
CA ILE A 15 -49.46 -42.60 -10.96
C ILE A 15 -48.60 -42.01 -12.07
N THR A 16 -49.20 -41.24 -12.98
CA THR A 16 -48.50 -40.59 -14.09
C THR A 16 -47.49 -39.56 -13.59
N PHE A 17 -47.86 -38.76 -12.59
CA PHE A 17 -46.96 -37.81 -11.93
C PHE A 17 -45.75 -38.51 -11.28
N LEU A 18 -46.00 -39.58 -10.51
CA LEU A 18 -44.95 -40.35 -9.84
C LEU A 18 -44.01 -41.02 -10.85
N LEU A 19 -44.55 -41.59 -11.93
CA LEU A 19 -43.76 -42.17 -13.01
C LEU A 19 -42.89 -41.12 -13.71
N ASN A 20 -43.43 -39.94 -14.00
CA ASN A 20 -42.68 -38.85 -14.62
C ASN A 20 -41.55 -38.34 -13.72
N GLU A 21 -41.78 -38.18 -12.41
CA GLU A 21 -40.72 -37.82 -11.46
C GLU A 21 -39.66 -38.90 -11.33
N PHE A 22 -40.06 -40.18 -11.34
CA PHE A 22 -39.13 -41.30 -11.28
C PHE A 22 -38.25 -41.37 -12.54
N ILE A 23 -38.85 -41.24 -13.72
CA ILE A 23 -38.13 -41.18 -15.01
C ILE A 23 -37.15 -40.01 -15.03
N ARG A 24 -37.59 -38.82 -14.57
CA ARG A 24 -36.74 -37.62 -14.51
C ARG A 24 -35.52 -37.82 -13.60
N LYS A 25 -35.71 -38.44 -12.42
CA LYS A 25 -34.60 -38.77 -11.53
C LYS A 25 -33.66 -39.80 -12.16
N LEU A 26 -34.19 -40.86 -12.77
CA LEU A 26 -33.38 -41.87 -13.44
C LEU A 26 -32.55 -41.28 -14.59
N GLN A 27 -33.13 -40.41 -15.42
CA GLN A 27 -32.39 -39.72 -16.47
C GLN A 27 -31.24 -38.89 -15.92
N LYS A 28 -31.45 -38.13 -14.83
CA LYS A 28 -30.38 -37.38 -14.18
C LYS A 28 -29.22 -38.28 -13.72
N TYR A 29 -29.52 -39.47 -13.18
CA TYR A 29 -28.49 -40.44 -12.79
C TYR A 29 -27.79 -41.08 -14.00
N ILE A 30 -28.53 -41.36 -15.09
CA ILE A 30 -27.97 -41.90 -16.33
C ILE A 30 -27.05 -40.87 -16.98
N ASP A 31 -27.44 -39.60 -17.02
CA ASP A 31 -26.63 -38.51 -17.57
C ASP A 31 -25.37 -38.29 -16.73
N LEU A 32 -25.47 -38.29 -15.39
CA LEU A 32 -24.29 -38.28 -14.51
C LEU A 32 -23.38 -39.49 -14.74
N SER A 33 -23.95 -40.69 -14.89
CA SER A 33 -23.14 -41.89 -15.11
C SER A 33 -22.46 -41.89 -16.48
N LYS A 34 -23.10 -41.37 -17.53
CA LYS A 34 -22.48 -41.14 -18.85
C LYS A 34 -21.38 -40.08 -18.78
N PHE A 35 -21.63 -38.97 -18.09
CA PHE A 35 -20.65 -37.89 -17.89
C PHE A 35 -19.39 -38.38 -17.17
N ILE A 36 -19.55 -39.29 -16.19
CA ILE A 36 -18.45 -39.96 -15.50
C ILE A 36 -17.77 -40.99 -16.41
N ARG A 37 -18.54 -41.84 -17.10
CA ARG A 37 -18.02 -42.95 -17.92
C ARG A 37 -17.29 -42.48 -19.18
N ASN A 38 -17.70 -41.34 -19.74
CA ASN A 38 -17.07 -40.73 -20.91
C ASN A 38 -15.88 -39.82 -20.56
N ASN A 39 -15.51 -39.69 -19.28
CA ASN A 39 -14.51 -38.72 -18.80
C ASN A 39 -14.78 -37.26 -19.24
N GLU A 40 -16.03 -36.92 -19.54
CA GLU A 40 -16.41 -35.56 -19.94
C GLU A 40 -16.15 -34.57 -18.80
N TRP A 41 -16.37 -35.00 -17.55
CA TRP A 41 -16.02 -34.26 -16.35
C TRP A 41 -14.52 -33.92 -16.27
N CYS A 42 -13.64 -34.87 -16.62
CA CYS A 42 -12.19 -34.65 -16.64
C CYS A 42 -11.84 -33.56 -17.66
N ASN A 43 -12.45 -33.64 -18.85
CA ASN A 43 -12.19 -32.67 -19.92
C ASN A 43 -12.67 -31.27 -19.54
N ASP A 44 -13.86 -31.15 -18.95
CA ASP A 44 -14.38 -29.86 -18.49
C ASP A 44 -13.58 -29.31 -17.32
N PHE A 45 -13.17 -30.16 -16.38
CA PHE A 45 -12.26 -29.76 -15.30
C PHE A 45 -10.92 -29.24 -15.84
N LEU A 46 -10.32 -29.93 -16.82
CA LEU A 46 -9.08 -29.49 -17.47
C LEU A 46 -9.26 -28.14 -18.19
N LYS A 47 -10.35 -27.95 -18.92
CA LYS A 47 -10.67 -26.66 -19.56
C LYS A 47 -10.83 -25.53 -18.54
N THR A 48 -11.60 -25.77 -17.46
CA THR A 48 -11.77 -24.78 -16.40
C THR A 48 -10.45 -24.45 -15.72
N LYS A 49 -9.60 -25.46 -15.47
CA LYS A 49 -8.26 -25.26 -14.91
C LYS A 49 -7.39 -24.37 -15.80
N GLU A 50 -7.41 -24.57 -17.12
CA GLU A 50 -6.68 -23.71 -18.05
C GLU A 50 -7.25 -22.29 -18.10
N LEU A 51 -8.59 -22.13 -18.09
CA LEU A 51 -9.23 -20.81 -18.00
C LEU A 51 -8.81 -20.06 -16.72
N ILE A 52 -8.73 -20.74 -15.57
CA ILE A 52 -8.26 -20.16 -14.32
C ILE A 52 -6.82 -19.65 -14.46
N LYS A 53 -5.92 -20.42 -15.06
CA LYS A 53 -4.52 -19.97 -15.30
C LYS A 53 -4.45 -18.73 -16.17
N VAL A 54 -5.29 -18.65 -17.21
CA VAL A 54 -5.37 -17.47 -18.08
C VAL A 54 -5.83 -16.25 -17.28
N LEU A 55 -6.87 -16.40 -16.46
CA LEU A 55 -7.36 -15.34 -15.58
C LEU A 55 -6.30 -14.88 -14.58
N GLU A 56 -5.53 -15.79 -13.98
CA GLU A 56 -4.41 -15.44 -13.11
C GLU A 56 -3.35 -14.61 -13.85
N SER A 57 -3.01 -15.00 -15.08
CA SER A 57 -2.04 -14.26 -15.91
C SER A 57 -2.53 -12.85 -16.22
N ILE A 58 -3.80 -12.70 -16.58
CA ILE A 58 -4.45 -11.39 -16.80
C ILE A 58 -4.40 -10.56 -15.51
N PHE A 59 -4.70 -11.16 -14.36
CA PHE A 59 -4.67 -10.47 -13.07
C PHE A 59 -3.25 -10.00 -12.71
N ILE A 60 -2.23 -10.84 -12.91
CA ILE A 60 -0.83 -10.47 -12.70
C ILE A 60 -0.43 -9.31 -13.62
N ASN A 61 -0.86 -9.31 -14.88
CA ASN A 61 -0.58 -8.21 -15.80
C ASN A 61 -1.30 -6.92 -15.39
N LEU A 62 -2.54 -7.01 -14.91
CA LEU A 62 -3.25 -5.86 -14.33
C LEU A 62 -2.47 -5.26 -13.15
N ILE A 63 -1.96 -6.11 -12.25
CA ILE A 63 -1.13 -5.66 -11.13
C ILE A 63 0.11 -4.92 -11.66
N LYS A 64 0.84 -5.50 -12.63
CA LYS A 64 2.03 -4.86 -13.23
C LYS A 64 1.72 -3.46 -13.78
N ILE A 65 0.71 -3.36 -14.63
CA ILE A 65 0.29 -2.08 -15.25
C ILE A 65 -0.11 -1.07 -14.18
N SER A 66 -0.75 -1.51 -13.10
CA SER A 66 -1.15 -0.64 -11.99
C SER A 66 0.06 -0.05 -11.26
N PHE A 67 1.12 -0.84 -11.06
CA PHE A 67 2.36 -0.36 -10.45
C PHE A 67 3.18 0.51 -11.41
N GLU A 68 3.23 0.20 -12.70
CA GLU A 68 3.93 1.00 -13.71
C GLU A 68 3.34 2.41 -13.84
N ASN A 69 2.02 2.55 -13.70
CA ASN A 69 1.35 3.85 -13.72
C ASN A 69 1.37 4.58 -12.38
N CYS A 70 2.00 4.02 -11.34
CA CYS A 70 2.01 4.61 -10.01
C CYS A 70 3.25 5.50 -9.81
N SER A 71 3.06 6.82 -9.81
CA SER A 71 4.17 7.77 -9.62
C SER A 71 4.46 8.12 -8.17
N ASN A 72 3.60 7.73 -7.22
CA ASN A 72 3.70 8.09 -5.82
C ASN A 72 3.85 6.85 -4.95
N ILE A 73 4.92 6.79 -4.15
CA ILE A 73 5.20 5.69 -3.23
C ILE A 73 4.05 5.39 -2.26
N GLU A 74 3.32 6.41 -1.77
CA GLU A 74 2.18 6.19 -0.88
C GLU A 74 1.06 5.43 -1.58
N ASN A 75 0.84 5.70 -2.86
CA ASN A 75 -0.12 5.00 -3.68
C ASN A 75 0.38 3.58 -4.01
N SER A 76 1.69 3.40 -4.26
CA SER A 76 2.30 2.08 -4.45
C SER A 76 2.10 1.18 -3.24
N ILE A 77 2.31 1.72 -2.02
CA ILE A 77 2.07 1.01 -0.76
C ILE A 77 0.59 0.63 -0.61
N PHE A 78 -0.32 1.55 -0.94
CA PHE A 78 -1.77 1.31 -0.88
C PHE A 78 -2.22 0.23 -1.89
N LEU A 79 -1.75 0.32 -3.13
CA LEU A 79 -2.04 -0.68 -4.17
C LEU A 79 -1.51 -2.04 -3.76
N PHE A 80 -0.31 -2.09 -3.18
CA PHE A 80 0.27 -3.32 -2.68
C PHE A 80 -0.59 -3.97 -1.60
N ASP A 81 -0.98 -3.22 -0.56
CA ASP A 81 -1.83 -3.74 0.52
C ASP A 81 -3.16 -4.29 -0.04
N THR A 82 -3.76 -3.55 -0.98
CA THR A 82 -5.01 -3.95 -1.65
C THR A 82 -4.85 -5.24 -2.45
N PHE A 83 -3.87 -5.31 -3.36
CA PHE A 83 -3.65 -6.49 -4.19
C PHE A 83 -3.19 -7.69 -3.38
N TYR A 84 -2.42 -7.48 -2.31
CA TYR A 84 -1.97 -8.55 -1.43
C TYR A 84 -3.16 -9.19 -0.71
N LYS A 85 -4.11 -8.40 -0.21
CA LYS A 85 -5.35 -8.89 0.43
C LYS A 85 -6.24 -9.66 -0.53
N VAL A 86 -6.32 -9.24 -1.79
CA VAL A 86 -7.14 -9.89 -2.83
C VAL A 86 -6.43 -11.13 -3.42
N SER A 87 -5.13 -11.28 -3.20
CA SER A 87 -4.38 -12.43 -3.72
C SER A 87 -4.78 -13.73 -3.00
N VAL A 88 -5.57 -14.58 -3.66
CA VAL A 88 -6.01 -15.88 -3.13
C VAL A 88 -5.08 -17.01 -3.58
N THR A 89 -4.70 -17.01 -4.86
CA THR A 89 -3.95 -18.11 -5.47
C THR A 89 -2.44 -17.99 -5.23
N ASP A 90 -1.76 -19.14 -5.15
CA ASP A 90 -0.34 -19.18 -4.80
C ASP A 90 0.55 -18.48 -5.83
N ASN A 91 0.15 -18.51 -7.10
CA ASN A 91 0.87 -17.84 -8.18
C ASN A 91 0.86 -16.31 -8.00
N VAL A 92 -0.33 -15.74 -7.75
CA VAL A 92 -0.49 -14.30 -7.49
C VAL A 92 0.20 -13.91 -6.18
N LYS A 93 0.06 -14.70 -5.11
CA LYS A 93 0.77 -14.48 -3.83
C LYS A 93 2.28 -14.49 -4.00
N SER A 94 2.82 -15.42 -4.79
CA SER A 94 4.24 -15.53 -5.10
C SER A 94 4.74 -14.29 -5.86
N PHE A 95 3.96 -13.81 -6.84
CA PHE A 95 4.24 -12.57 -7.54
C PHE A 95 4.25 -11.36 -6.58
N MET A 96 3.24 -11.23 -5.73
CA MET A 96 3.17 -10.16 -4.73
C MET A 96 4.32 -10.21 -3.73
N LYS A 97 4.75 -11.40 -3.28
CA LYS A 97 5.94 -11.56 -2.41
C LYS A 97 7.21 -11.03 -3.05
N LYS A 98 7.39 -11.19 -4.37
CA LYS A 98 8.54 -10.62 -5.08
C LYS A 98 8.44 -9.09 -5.15
N LYS A 99 7.24 -8.56 -5.35
CA LYS A 99 6.96 -7.11 -5.42
C LYS A 99 7.29 -6.36 -4.11
N VAL A 100 7.36 -7.06 -2.98
CA VAL A 100 7.80 -6.50 -1.68
C VAL A 100 9.17 -5.84 -1.79
N ASN A 101 10.11 -6.48 -2.49
CA ASN A 101 11.45 -5.93 -2.65
C ASN A 101 11.43 -4.62 -3.43
N ASP A 102 10.63 -4.55 -4.51
CA ASP A 102 10.49 -3.36 -5.33
C ASP A 102 10.01 -2.17 -4.50
N ILE A 103 9.00 -2.36 -3.64
CA ILE A 103 8.46 -1.28 -2.80
C ILE A 103 9.51 -0.76 -1.80
N TRP A 104 10.34 -1.65 -1.25
CA TRP A 104 11.43 -1.22 -0.39
C TRP A 104 12.51 -0.46 -1.17
N TYR A 105 12.80 -0.85 -2.42
CA TYR A 105 13.68 -0.07 -3.28
C TYR A 105 13.10 1.30 -3.64
N ASP A 106 11.81 1.38 -3.96
CA ASP A 106 11.12 2.66 -4.17
C ASP A 106 11.24 3.56 -2.93
N PHE A 107 11.15 2.98 -1.73
CA PHE A 107 11.35 3.72 -0.48
C PHE A 107 12.80 4.18 -0.28
N ILE A 108 13.78 3.36 -0.63
CA ILE A 108 15.19 3.75 -0.59
C ILE A 108 15.42 4.95 -1.52
N GLU A 109 14.93 4.89 -2.76
CA GLU A 109 15.05 5.99 -3.71
C GLU A 109 14.33 7.25 -3.21
N TYR A 110 13.14 7.09 -2.61
CA TYR A 110 12.41 8.17 -1.97
C TYR A 110 13.25 8.84 -0.86
N VAL A 111 13.84 8.06 0.06
CA VAL A 111 14.72 8.58 1.13
C VAL A 111 15.94 9.30 0.54
N GLU A 112 16.57 8.73 -0.48
CA GLU A 112 17.72 9.35 -1.16
C GLU A 112 17.36 10.67 -1.84
N SER A 113 16.18 10.76 -2.45
CA SER A 113 15.71 12.01 -3.08
C SER A 113 15.57 13.14 -2.05
N TYR A 114 15.06 12.83 -0.86
CA TYR A 114 14.96 13.79 0.25
C TYR A 114 16.32 14.11 0.87
N SER A 115 17.22 13.14 0.94
CA SER A 115 18.61 13.36 1.38
C SER A 115 19.33 14.33 0.44
N LYS A 116 19.23 14.13 -0.88
CA LYS A 116 19.76 15.06 -1.90
C LYS A 116 19.11 16.45 -1.80
N TYR A 117 17.79 16.50 -1.65
CA TYR A 117 17.06 17.76 -1.45
C TYR A 117 17.55 18.51 -0.20
N PHE A 118 17.77 17.78 0.90
CA PHE A 118 18.30 18.35 2.13
C PHE A 118 19.73 18.86 1.97
N ASN A 119 20.62 18.12 1.30
CA ASN A 119 21.99 18.57 1.05
C ASN A 119 22.03 19.84 0.18
N ASN A 120 21.22 19.89 -0.89
CA ASN A 120 21.09 21.10 -1.71
C ASN A 120 20.58 22.30 -0.90
N PHE A 121 19.67 22.05 0.04
CA PHE A 121 19.19 23.07 0.98
C PHE A 121 20.30 23.54 1.93
N LEU A 122 21.17 22.65 2.42
CA LEU A 122 22.31 23.04 3.26
C LEU A 122 23.31 23.92 2.50
N ASP A 123 23.57 23.63 1.23
CA ASP A 123 24.50 24.39 0.41
C ASP A 123 23.98 25.81 0.11
N ASN A 124 22.68 25.95 -0.15
CA ASN A 124 22.08 27.24 -0.51
C ASN A 124 20.71 27.47 0.16
N PRO A 125 20.66 27.70 1.48
CA PRO A 125 19.39 27.82 2.22
C PRO A 125 18.55 29.02 1.76
N THR A 126 19.20 30.10 1.32
CA THR A 126 18.56 31.36 0.94
C THR A 126 17.73 31.28 -0.35
N LEU A 127 17.97 30.28 -1.21
CA LEU A 127 17.15 30.04 -2.41
C LEU A 127 15.73 29.57 -2.07
N TYR A 128 15.54 29.03 -0.86
CA TYR A 128 14.28 28.46 -0.41
C TYR A 128 13.40 29.46 0.34
N PHE A 129 13.89 30.67 0.57
CA PHE A 129 13.18 31.71 1.31
C PHE A 129 12.97 32.95 0.45
N SER A 130 11.76 33.51 0.48
CA SER A 130 11.52 34.81 -0.16
C SER A 130 12.27 35.91 0.61
N TYR A 131 12.69 36.96 -0.11
CA TYR A 131 13.52 38.06 0.42
C TYR A 131 12.96 38.74 1.69
N HIS A 132 11.67 38.59 1.97
CA HIS A 132 11.00 39.17 3.13
C HIS A 132 11.18 38.36 4.43
N ILE A 133 11.70 37.13 4.38
CA ILE A 133 11.77 36.19 5.52
C ILE A 133 13.13 36.29 6.27
N ARG A 134 14.02 37.23 5.94
CA ARG A 134 15.35 37.35 6.58
C ARG A 134 15.33 37.38 8.12
N TYR A 135 14.28 37.92 8.73
CA TYR A 135 14.14 37.98 10.19
C TYR A 135 13.68 36.66 10.84
N GLU A 136 13.28 35.68 10.03
CA GLU A 136 12.74 34.38 10.46
C GLU A 136 13.63 33.20 10.02
N TYR A 137 14.81 33.47 9.47
CA TYR A 137 15.73 32.50 8.85
C TYR A 137 15.86 31.18 9.64
N HIS A 138 16.18 31.25 10.94
CA HIS A 138 16.35 30.07 11.78
C HIS A 138 15.08 29.21 11.85
N SER A 139 13.92 29.86 12.01
CA SER A 139 12.63 29.18 12.07
C SER A 139 12.27 28.52 10.74
N SER A 140 12.59 29.17 9.62
CA SER A 140 12.34 28.65 8.28
C SER A 140 13.23 27.45 7.98
N CYS A 141 14.51 27.50 8.37
CA CYS A 141 15.43 26.36 8.28
C CYS A 141 14.95 25.15 9.08
N ILE A 142 14.51 25.37 10.32
CA ILE A 142 13.95 24.31 11.17
C ILE A 142 12.66 23.75 10.54
N MET A 143 11.80 24.60 9.99
CA MET A 143 10.54 24.18 9.36
C MET A 143 10.78 23.27 8.15
N VAL A 144 11.74 23.60 7.28
CA VAL A 144 12.11 22.75 6.13
C VAL A 144 12.61 21.39 6.62
N ALA A 145 13.55 21.36 7.56
CA ALA A 145 14.08 20.11 8.10
C ALA A 145 12.99 19.24 8.76
N LYS A 146 12.09 19.85 9.55
CA LYS A 146 10.94 19.15 10.13
C LYS A 146 9.97 18.62 9.08
N ASN A 147 9.70 19.39 8.02
CA ASN A 147 8.82 18.94 6.94
C ASN A 147 9.37 17.70 6.24
N ILE A 148 10.68 17.65 5.97
CA ILE A 148 11.33 16.46 5.41
C ILE A 148 11.17 15.28 6.37
N SER A 149 11.50 15.47 7.65
CA SER A 149 11.40 14.43 8.68
C SER A 149 9.98 13.84 8.77
N ILE A 150 8.95 14.70 8.79
CA ILE A 150 7.54 14.29 8.85
C ILE A 150 7.12 13.52 7.60
N LYS A 151 7.51 13.97 6.41
CA LYS A 151 7.16 13.29 5.15
C LYS A 151 7.78 11.88 5.10
N LEU A 152 9.06 11.75 5.42
CA LEU A 152 9.73 10.46 5.49
C LEU A 152 9.07 9.54 6.52
N TYR A 153 8.78 10.06 7.72
CA TYR A 153 8.14 9.30 8.80
C TYR A 153 6.77 8.75 8.39
N ARG A 154 5.93 9.55 7.72
CA ARG A 154 4.60 9.12 7.26
C ARG A 154 4.64 7.92 6.33
N VAL A 155 5.56 7.92 5.37
CA VAL A 155 5.73 6.82 4.42
C VAL A 155 6.30 5.58 5.12
N PHE A 156 7.31 5.78 5.98
CA PHE A 156 7.93 4.73 6.76
C PHE A 156 6.92 4.00 7.68
N GLU A 157 6.07 4.76 8.38
CA GLU A 157 5.00 4.22 9.21
C GLU A 157 3.99 3.40 8.41
N LYS A 158 3.58 3.88 7.22
CA LYS A 158 2.67 3.13 6.34
C LYS A 158 3.28 1.78 5.92
N LEU A 159 4.57 1.77 5.58
CA LEU A 159 5.30 0.54 5.26
C LEU A 159 5.37 -0.42 6.45
N ASN A 160 5.69 0.09 7.64
CA ASN A 160 5.81 -0.73 8.84
C ASN A 160 4.49 -1.31 9.34
N LYS A 161 3.36 -0.69 8.99
CA LYS A 161 2.02 -1.26 9.24
C LYS A 161 1.76 -2.54 8.44
N LEU A 162 2.52 -2.81 7.39
CA LEU A 162 2.46 -4.05 6.62
C LEU A 162 3.28 -5.16 7.31
N PHE A 163 3.00 -5.42 8.60
CA PHE A 163 3.77 -6.35 9.45
C PHE A 163 3.78 -7.80 8.95
N TYR A 164 2.84 -8.16 8.09
CA TYR A 164 2.73 -9.50 7.49
C TYR A 164 3.74 -9.73 6.35
N LEU A 165 4.53 -8.72 6.00
CA LEU A 165 5.57 -8.83 4.98
C LEU A 165 6.75 -9.67 5.47
N PRO A 166 7.31 -10.55 4.61
CA PRO A 166 8.55 -11.25 4.94
C PRO A 166 9.70 -10.25 5.06
N ARG A 167 10.58 -10.46 6.04
CA ARG A 167 11.81 -9.67 6.15
C ARG A 167 12.67 -9.86 4.92
N CYS A 168 13.19 -8.75 4.38
CA CYS A 168 14.03 -8.77 3.19
C CYS A 168 15.24 -7.84 3.36
N LYS A 169 16.33 -8.13 2.62
CA LYS A 169 17.55 -7.30 2.67
C LYS A 169 17.30 -5.82 2.35
N PRO A 170 16.47 -5.45 1.35
CA PRO A 170 16.16 -4.05 1.08
C PRO A 170 15.51 -3.32 2.27
N GLN A 171 14.77 -4.03 3.13
CA GLN A 171 14.19 -3.46 4.34
C GLN A 171 15.27 -3.00 5.31
N GLU A 172 16.33 -3.79 5.53
CA GLU A 172 17.42 -3.42 6.45
C GLU A 172 18.16 -2.18 5.94
N ILE A 173 18.46 -2.13 4.65
CA ILE A 173 19.11 -0.98 3.98
C ILE A 173 18.21 0.26 4.08
N ALA A 174 16.90 0.10 3.86
CA ALA A 174 15.93 1.18 3.98
C ALA A 174 15.89 1.77 5.40
N TYR A 175 15.95 0.92 6.42
CA TYR A 175 15.96 1.35 7.82
C TYR A 175 17.23 2.15 8.14
N GLU A 176 18.40 1.63 7.76
CA GLU A 176 19.69 2.31 7.94
C GLU A 176 19.66 3.72 7.33
N LYS A 177 19.35 3.81 6.03
CA LYS A 177 19.27 5.10 5.31
C LYS A 177 18.25 6.05 5.92
N TYR A 178 17.08 5.54 6.32
CA TYR A 178 16.06 6.36 6.96
C TYR A 178 16.56 6.95 8.29
N TYR A 179 17.16 6.13 9.15
CA TYR A 179 17.68 6.60 10.44
C TYR A 179 18.86 7.57 10.28
N ASP A 180 19.73 7.36 9.29
CA ASP A 180 20.83 8.27 9.00
C ASP A 180 20.35 9.66 8.59
N VAL A 181 19.35 9.73 7.72
CA VAL A 181 18.73 11.00 7.31
C VAL A 181 18.01 11.67 8.49
N GLN A 182 17.26 10.91 9.29
CA GLN A 182 16.58 11.45 10.49
C GLN A 182 17.58 11.99 11.51
N ASN A 183 18.69 11.28 11.74
CA ASN A 183 19.76 11.73 12.63
C ASN A 183 20.40 13.01 12.13
N SER A 184 20.70 13.09 10.83
CA SER A 184 21.27 14.28 10.19
C SER A 184 20.33 15.49 10.33
N LEU A 185 19.03 15.32 10.07
CA LEU A 185 18.02 16.36 10.26
C LEU A 185 17.92 16.82 11.73
N ASN A 186 17.93 15.88 12.67
CA ASN A 186 17.86 16.20 14.10
C ASN A 186 19.09 16.95 14.61
N ILE A 187 20.30 16.58 14.14
CA ILE A 187 21.54 17.29 14.45
C ILE A 187 21.46 18.72 13.91
N TYR A 188 21.05 18.88 12.65
CA TYR A 188 20.90 20.20 12.04
C TYR A 188 19.90 21.09 12.79
N ILE A 189 18.72 20.56 13.13
CA ILE A 189 17.71 21.30 13.91
C ILE A 189 18.27 21.75 15.26
N LYS A 190 19.03 20.89 15.96
CA LYS A 190 19.68 21.26 17.23
C LYS A 190 20.73 22.36 17.03
N GLN A 191 21.54 22.30 15.98
CA GLN A 191 22.54 23.32 15.66
C GLN A 191 21.89 24.68 15.41
N ILE A 192 20.88 24.76 14.55
CA ILE A 192 20.17 26.01 14.25
C ILE A 192 19.48 26.56 15.50
N ASN A 193 18.83 25.72 16.30
CA ASN A 193 18.23 26.15 17.57
C ASN A 193 19.26 26.75 18.53
N ASN A 194 20.44 26.13 18.66
CA ASN A 194 21.50 26.65 19.52
C ASN A 194 22.02 28.02 19.04
N ILE A 195 22.20 28.18 17.72
CA ILE A 195 22.58 29.47 17.12
C ILE A 195 21.52 30.52 17.44
N TRP A 196 20.25 30.21 17.19
CA TRP A 196 19.14 31.14 17.44
C TRP A 196 19.04 31.55 18.91
N ILE A 197 19.15 30.61 19.84
CA ILE A 197 19.14 30.88 21.29
C ILE A 197 20.29 31.82 21.67
N ASN A 198 21.49 31.62 21.13
CA ASN A 198 22.65 32.45 21.42
C ASN A 198 22.51 33.88 20.86
N GLU A 199 21.94 34.01 19.66
CA GLU A 199 21.62 35.33 19.08
C GLU A 199 20.59 36.08 19.93
N VAL A 200 19.51 35.42 20.35
CA VAL A 200 18.47 36.02 21.20
C VAL A 200 19.07 36.48 22.54
N LYS A 201 19.93 35.66 23.18
CA LYS A 201 20.65 36.05 24.40
C LYS A 201 21.53 37.28 24.20
N THR A 202 22.22 37.37 23.05
CA THR A 202 23.08 38.50 22.71
C THR A 202 22.29 39.78 22.44
N ILE A 203 21.12 39.68 21.81
CA ILE A 203 20.22 40.83 21.60
C ILE A 203 19.66 41.31 22.94
N ALA A 204 19.25 40.39 23.82
CA ALA A 204 18.74 40.71 25.15
C ALA A 204 19.80 41.43 26.01
N SER A 205 21.05 40.96 26.01
CA SER A 205 22.13 41.59 26.77
C SER A 205 22.47 43.00 26.25
N LYS A 206 22.51 43.20 24.93
CA LYS A 206 22.70 44.53 24.33
C LYS A 206 21.60 45.52 24.72
N LYS A 207 20.34 45.08 24.73
CA LYS A 207 19.19 45.92 25.10
C LYS A 207 19.19 46.29 26.59
N ASN A 208 19.60 45.38 27.46
CA ASN A 208 19.77 45.67 28.89
C ASN A 208 20.87 46.70 29.12
N ASN A 209 22.00 46.60 28.41
CA ASN A 209 23.09 47.58 28.53
C ASN A 209 22.68 48.96 27.99
N SER A 210 21.91 49.03 26.90
CA SER A 210 21.40 50.32 26.41
C SER A 210 20.42 50.97 27.39
N LEU A 211 19.55 50.19 28.04
CA LEU A 211 18.62 50.71 29.05
C LEU A 211 19.35 51.23 30.29
N VAL A 212 20.36 50.50 30.77
CA VAL A 212 21.19 50.93 31.90
C VAL A 212 21.96 52.21 31.58
N ASN A 213 22.53 52.32 30.37
CA ASN A 213 23.21 53.55 29.93
C ASN A 213 22.25 54.74 29.75
N THR A 214 20.98 54.50 29.43
CA THR A 214 19.96 55.57 29.31
C THR A 214 19.41 56.01 30.67
N LEU A 215 19.50 55.15 31.70
CA LEU A 215 19.06 55.46 33.08
C LEU A 215 20.17 56.08 33.93
N LEU A 216 21.44 55.92 33.54
CA LEU A 216 22.63 56.44 34.25
C LEU A 216 23.26 57.67 33.58
N GLY A 217 22.69 58.17 32.48
CA GLY A 217 23.05 59.43 31.83
C GLY A 217 21.95 60.47 32.01
#